data_AF-A0A520TAW9-F1
#
_entry.id   AF-A0A520TAW9-F1
#
_cell.length_a   1.000
_cell.length_b   1.000
_cell.length_c   1.000
_cell.angle_alpha   90.00
_cell.angle_beta   90.00
_cell.angle_gamma   90.00
#
_symmetry.space_group_name_H-M   'P 1'
#
loop_
_entity.id
_entity.type
_entity.pdbx_description
1 polymer ?
#
loop_
_entity_poly.entity_id
_entity_poly.type
_entity_poly.pdbx_seq_one_letter_code
_entity_poly.pdbx_strand_id
1 'polypeptide(L)'
;MVFKHMEAVPMLNKYEGLNLPIVQACQNAANSVPVIDLKFAAEQFGNYQQADTFDHVVLPAHLHASEGYFLARVEGDSMNKRIPPGAWCLFHFNPQGTRNGKIVLVQHRRISDPELGGQYTIKRYKNEKHFGENGVVNSVIMLKPESTNEKHEAVVLSTEDAEEMMVVAEFLTVV
;
A
#
# COMPACT_ATOMS: atom_id res chain seq x y z
N MET A 1 43.51 27.20 15.30
CA MET A 1 43.01 26.13 14.42
C MET A 1 41.56 25.88 14.85
N VAL A 2 40.60 26.38 14.07
CA VAL A 2 39.18 26.42 14.45
C VAL A 2 38.53 25.07 14.14
N PHE A 3 37.72 24.62 15.09
CA PHE A 3 36.88 23.43 15.08
C PHE A 3 36.23 23.16 13.72
N LYS A 4 36.31 21.90 13.26
CA LYS A 4 35.22 21.34 12.47
C LYS A 4 34.44 20.42 13.40
N HIS A 5 33.38 20.99 13.98
CA HIS A 5 32.24 20.23 14.44
C HIS A 5 31.85 19.29 13.30
N MET A 6 32.01 17.99 13.54
CA MET A 6 31.30 17.00 12.77
C MET A 6 29.88 17.06 13.33
N GLU A 7 29.00 17.79 12.65
CA GLU A 7 27.57 17.70 12.92
C GLU A 7 27.20 16.22 12.75
N ALA A 8 26.76 15.60 13.84
CA ALA A 8 26.03 14.35 13.74
C ALA A 8 24.77 14.68 12.94
N VAL A 9 24.79 14.33 11.64
CA VAL A 9 23.56 14.25 10.86
C VAL A 9 22.64 13.35 11.68
N PRO A 10 21.47 13.81 12.14
CA PRO A 10 20.56 12.94 12.86
C PRO A 10 20.30 11.78 11.92
N MET A 11 20.59 10.55 12.36
CA MET A 11 20.13 9.38 11.64
C MET A 11 18.61 9.54 11.56
N LEU A 12 18.12 9.92 10.38
CA LEU A 12 16.70 9.97 10.11
C LEU A 12 16.20 8.58 10.48
N ASN A 13 15.36 8.49 11.52
CA ASN A 13 14.88 7.21 12.00
C ASN A 13 14.18 6.54 10.81
N LYS A 14 14.74 5.45 10.29
CA LYS A 14 14.27 4.73 9.09
C LYS A 14 12.76 4.44 9.14
N TYR A 15 12.23 4.34 10.37
CA TYR A 15 10.84 4.08 10.68
C TYR A 15 10.21 5.20 11.51
N GLU A 16 10.42 6.45 11.12
CA GLU A 16 9.78 7.60 11.77
C GLU A 16 8.25 7.41 11.87
N GLY A 17 7.71 7.72 13.04
CA GLY A 17 6.29 7.57 13.36
C GLY A 17 5.86 6.14 13.71
N LEU A 18 6.74 5.14 13.56
CA LEU A 18 6.43 3.76 13.92
C LEU A 18 6.70 3.50 15.40
N ASN A 19 5.63 3.31 16.17
CA ASN A 19 5.71 3.05 17.62
C ASN A 19 5.57 1.56 17.96
N LEU A 20 6.08 0.67 17.10
CA LEU A 20 6.06 -0.78 17.29
C LEU A 20 7.49 -1.34 17.34
N PRO A 21 7.70 -2.48 18.03
CA PRO A 21 9.01 -3.11 18.10
C PRO A 21 9.48 -3.54 16.71
N ILE A 22 10.71 -3.15 16.36
CA ILE A 22 11.37 -3.52 15.10
C ILE A 22 12.39 -4.62 15.38
N VAL A 23 12.40 -5.60 14.49
CA VAL A 23 13.29 -6.76 14.50
C VAL A 23 14.11 -6.70 13.21
N GLN A 24 15.43 -6.81 13.30
CA GLN A 24 16.27 -6.68 12.11
C GLN A 24 16.13 -7.88 11.18
N ALA A 25 16.42 -7.68 9.90
CA ALA A 25 16.45 -8.75 8.91
C ALA A 25 17.24 -10.00 9.39
N CYS A 26 16.79 -11.18 8.95
CA CYS A 26 17.32 -12.49 9.35
C CYS A 26 17.14 -12.88 10.83
N GLN A 27 16.48 -12.05 11.66
CA GLN A 27 16.08 -12.43 13.02
C GLN A 27 14.63 -12.89 13.05
N ASN A 28 14.35 -13.91 13.87
CA ASN A 28 13.00 -14.45 14.02
C ASN A 28 12.26 -13.76 15.17
N ALA A 29 11.01 -13.39 14.92
CA ALA A 29 10.07 -12.95 15.95
C ALA A 29 8.69 -13.57 15.72
N ALA A 30 7.99 -13.85 16.82
CA ALA A 30 6.60 -14.27 16.74
C ALA A 30 5.72 -13.06 16.42
N ASN A 31 4.67 -13.28 15.64
CA ASN A 31 3.68 -12.25 15.28
C ASN A 31 4.27 -11.01 14.60
N SER A 32 5.29 -11.19 13.74
CA SER A 32 5.92 -10.09 13.01
C SER A 32 5.66 -10.16 11.51
N VAL A 33 5.73 -9.00 10.85
CA VAL A 33 5.59 -8.86 9.40
C VAL A 33 6.73 -7.99 8.84
N PRO A 34 7.19 -8.23 7.60
CA PRO A 34 8.23 -7.43 6.98
C PRO A 34 7.77 -5.98 6.74
N VAL A 35 8.69 -5.03 6.89
CA VAL A 35 8.50 -3.62 6.52
C VAL A 35 9.07 -3.39 5.13
N ILE A 36 8.20 -2.99 4.20
CA ILE A 36 8.52 -2.90 2.78
C ILE A 36 8.06 -1.54 2.25
N ASP A 37 8.83 -0.96 1.33
CA ASP A 37 8.42 0.23 0.60
C ASP A 37 7.32 -0.09 -0.43
N LEU A 38 6.32 0.79 -0.59
CA LEU A 38 5.22 0.57 -1.53
C LEU A 38 5.69 0.42 -2.98
N LYS A 39 6.74 1.16 -3.37
CA LYS A 39 7.37 1.03 -4.69
C LYS A 39 7.92 -0.36 -4.88
N PHE A 40 8.67 -0.85 -3.88
CA PHE A 40 9.25 -2.18 -3.93
C PHE A 40 8.15 -3.26 -4.00
N ALA A 41 7.11 -3.11 -3.19
CA ALA A 41 5.94 -3.99 -3.20
C ALA A 41 5.28 -4.06 -4.59
N ALA A 42 5.17 -2.92 -5.28
CA ALA A 42 4.65 -2.83 -6.64
C ALA A 42 5.61 -3.42 -7.70
N GLU A 43 6.92 -3.22 -7.58
CA GLU A 43 7.92 -3.67 -8.57
C GLU A 43 8.20 -5.18 -8.50
N GLN A 44 8.23 -5.77 -7.31
CA GLN A 44 8.53 -7.20 -7.11
C GLN A 44 7.28 -8.09 -7.13
N PHE A 45 6.14 -7.54 -7.53
CA PHE A 45 4.86 -8.25 -7.66
C PHE A 45 4.49 -9.09 -6.43
N GLY A 46 4.59 -8.51 -5.24
CA GLY A 46 4.23 -9.18 -4.00
C GLY A 46 4.98 -10.49 -3.73
N ASN A 47 6.21 -10.62 -4.22
CA ASN A 47 7.05 -11.77 -3.94
C ASN A 47 7.47 -11.80 -2.45
N TYR A 48 6.61 -12.41 -1.64
CA TYR A 48 6.80 -12.58 -0.20
C TYR A 48 8.03 -13.46 0.15
N GLN A 49 8.61 -14.18 -0.80
CA GLN A 49 9.77 -15.04 -0.58
C GLN A 49 11.02 -14.29 -0.09
N GLN A 50 11.05 -12.96 -0.25
CA GLN A 50 12.15 -12.11 0.21
C GLN A 50 11.91 -11.50 1.61
N ALA A 51 10.85 -11.91 2.32
CA ALA A 51 10.48 -11.32 3.62
C ALA A 51 11.64 -11.28 4.64
N ASP A 52 12.51 -12.30 4.66
CA ASP A 52 13.63 -12.40 5.60
C ASP A 52 14.77 -11.39 5.32
N THR A 53 14.75 -10.75 4.16
CA THR A 53 15.73 -9.72 3.77
C THR A 53 15.35 -8.32 4.26
N PHE A 54 14.12 -8.15 4.76
CA PHE A 54 13.62 -6.89 5.31
C PHE A 54 13.67 -6.91 6.84
N ASP A 55 13.66 -5.72 7.45
CA ASP A 55 13.36 -5.63 8.87
C ASP A 55 11.88 -5.97 9.07
N HIS A 56 11.55 -6.51 10.24
CA HIS A 56 10.21 -6.90 10.63
C HIS A 56 9.69 -6.01 11.74
N VAL A 57 8.37 -5.94 11.86
CA VAL A 57 7.68 -5.25 12.95
C VAL A 57 6.78 -6.24 13.66
N VAL A 58 6.89 -6.26 14.99
CA VAL A 58 6.00 -7.06 15.84
C VAL A 58 4.65 -6.38 15.91
N LEU A 59 3.62 -7.08 15.45
CA LEU A 59 2.25 -6.58 15.46
C LEU A 59 1.68 -6.57 16.89
N PRO A 60 0.81 -5.60 17.22
CA PRO A 60 0.11 -5.58 18.51
C PRO A 60 -0.76 -6.83 18.68
N ALA A 61 -1.04 -7.21 19.93
CA ALA A 61 -1.66 -8.50 20.26
C ALA A 61 -3.05 -8.76 19.64
N HIS A 62 -3.76 -7.72 19.21
CA HIS A 62 -5.07 -7.84 18.55
C HIS A 62 -4.96 -8.09 17.03
N LEU A 63 -3.75 -8.00 16.46
CA LEU A 63 -3.45 -8.31 15.07
C LEU A 63 -2.58 -9.56 15.01
N HIS A 64 -2.88 -10.41 14.02
CA HIS A 64 -2.13 -11.63 13.77
C HIS A 64 -1.35 -11.49 12.47
N ALA A 65 -0.05 -11.73 12.53
CA ALA A 65 0.77 -11.89 11.34
C ALA A 65 0.28 -13.10 10.54
N SER A 66 0.27 -12.96 9.22
CA SER A 66 -0.12 -14.00 8.28
C SER A 66 0.78 -13.92 7.05
N GLU A 67 0.89 -15.02 6.32
CA GLU A 67 1.62 -15.04 5.06
C GLU A 67 1.08 -13.97 4.09
N GLY A 68 1.99 -13.27 3.42
CA GLY A 68 1.66 -12.18 2.52
C GLY A 68 1.36 -10.84 3.22
N TYR A 69 1.39 -10.77 4.55
CA TYR A 69 1.20 -9.51 5.26
C TYR A 69 2.49 -8.71 5.28
N PHE A 70 2.40 -7.40 5.09
CA PHE A 70 3.55 -6.51 5.20
C PHE A 70 3.12 -5.14 5.70
N LEU A 71 4.08 -4.41 6.28
CA LEU A 71 3.90 -3.05 6.74
C LEU A 71 4.54 -2.07 5.75
N ALA A 72 3.83 -1.00 5.41
CA ALA A 72 4.36 0.07 4.58
C ALA A 72 3.83 1.44 5.03
N ARG A 73 4.64 2.48 4.87
CA ARG A 73 4.24 3.87 5.16
C ARG A 73 3.52 4.47 3.94
N VAL A 74 2.44 5.19 4.18
CA VAL A 74 1.65 5.87 3.14
C VAL A 74 1.74 7.38 3.33
N GLU A 75 2.34 8.10 2.38
CA GLU A 75 2.53 9.56 2.48
C GLU A 75 1.40 10.39 1.83
N GLY A 76 0.71 9.86 0.81
CA GLY A 76 -0.26 10.62 0.02
C GLY A 76 -1.57 10.95 0.75
N ASP A 77 -2.19 12.09 0.42
CA ASP A 77 -3.44 12.54 1.05
C ASP A 77 -4.71 12.05 0.33
N SER A 78 -4.55 11.25 -0.72
CA SER A 78 -5.65 10.78 -1.56
C SER A 78 -6.65 9.83 -0.88
N MET A 79 -6.25 9.28 0.27
CA MET A 79 -7.07 8.41 1.13
C MET A 79 -7.20 8.96 2.55
N ASN A 80 -6.95 10.26 2.78
CA ASN A 80 -6.82 10.85 4.12
C ASN A 80 -8.04 10.71 5.05
N LYS A 81 -9.24 10.42 4.54
CA LYS A 81 -10.42 10.11 5.37
C LYS A 81 -10.32 8.74 6.04
N ARG A 82 -9.44 7.85 5.55
CA ARG A 82 -9.23 6.48 6.05
C ARG A 82 -7.80 6.20 6.47
N ILE A 83 -6.83 6.75 5.75
CA ILE A 83 -5.40 6.54 5.94
C ILE A 83 -4.76 7.93 6.09
N PRO A 84 -4.42 8.36 7.31
CA PRO A 84 -3.72 9.62 7.51
C PRO A 84 -2.39 9.65 6.74
N PRO A 85 -1.97 10.80 6.17
CA PRO A 85 -0.63 10.95 5.63
C PRO A 85 0.45 10.61 6.66
N GLY A 86 1.47 9.86 6.24
CA GLY A 86 2.55 9.34 7.08
C GLY A 86 2.18 8.11 7.91
N ALA A 87 0.97 7.56 7.77
CA ALA A 87 0.53 6.40 8.53
C ALA A 87 1.25 5.12 8.10
N TRP A 88 1.60 4.29 9.08
CA TRP A 88 2.02 2.91 8.86
C TRP A 88 0.80 2.02 8.68
N CYS A 89 0.76 1.29 7.58
CA CYS A 89 -0.40 0.52 7.16
C CYS A 89 -0.01 -0.95 7.00
N LEU A 90 -0.85 -1.82 7.54
CA LEU A 90 -0.79 -3.26 7.30
C LEU A 90 -1.53 -3.59 6.00
N PHE A 91 -0.84 -4.29 5.12
CA PHE A 91 -1.34 -4.75 3.84
C PHE A 91 -1.27 -6.27 3.73
N HIS A 92 -2.09 -6.82 2.83
CA HIS A 92 -2.01 -8.21 2.39
C HIS A 92 -1.72 -8.25 0.89
N PHE A 93 -0.60 -8.84 0.49
CA PHE A 93 -0.29 -9.11 -0.92
C PHE A 93 -1.33 -10.01 -1.56
N ASN A 94 -1.58 -9.82 -2.86
CA ASN A 94 -2.45 -10.70 -3.65
C ASN A 94 -3.81 -10.93 -2.97
N PRO A 95 -4.64 -9.88 -2.85
CA PRO A 95 -5.87 -9.95 -2.08
C PRO A 95 -6.80 -11.06 -2.56
N GLN A 96 -7.30 -11.82 -1.59
CA GLN A 96 -8.18 -12.96 -1.84
C GLN A 96 -9.65 -12.51 -1.96
N GLY A 97 -10.43 -13.26 -2.74
CA GLY A 97 -11.86 -13.02 -2.93
C GLY A 97 -12.18 -11.77 -3.76
N THR A 98 -13.33 -11.14 -3.48
CA THR A 98 -13.74 -9.93 -4.20
C THR A 98 -12.89 -8.73 -3.81
N ARG A 99 -12.48 -7.96 -4.82
CA ARG A 99 -11.81 -6.66 -4.66
C ARG A 99 -12.80 -5.52 -4.44
N ASN A 100 -14.08 -5.74 -4.75
CA ASN A 100 -15.11 -4.71 -4.73
C ASN A 100 -15.32 -4.17 -3.30
N GLY A 101 -15.16 -2.86 -3.15
CA GLY A 101 -15.27 -2.17 -1.88
C GLY A 101 -14.00 -2.21 -1.03
N LYS A 102 -12.92 -2.89 -1.44
CA LYS A 102 -11.65 -2.91 -0.70
C LYS A 102 -10.79 -1.68 -1.03
N ILE A 103 -9.97 -1.24 -0.08
CA ILE A 103 -8.89 -0.29 -0.37
C ILE A 103 -7.69 -1.11 -0.83
N VAL A 104 -7.13 -0.76 -1.98
CA VAL A 104 -6.08 -1.56 -2.64
C VAL A 104 -4.93 -0.69 -3.10
N LEU A 105 -3.73 -1.24 -3.03
CA LEU A 105 -2.56 -0.78 -3.76
C LEU A 105 -2.65 -1.34 -5.18
N VAL A 106 -2.66 -0.45 -6.15
CA VAL A 106 -2.80 -0.77 -7.57
C VAL A 106 -1.62 -0.21 -8.33
N GLN A 107 -1.10 -1.00 -9.26
CA GLN A 107 -0.11 -0.56 -10.23
C GLN A 107 -0.74 -0.55 -11.63
N HIS A 108 -0.51 0.50 -12.39
CA HIS A 108 -0.92 0.57 -13.79
C HIS A 108 -0.09 1.62 -14.54
N ARG A 109 0.29 1.32 -15.78
CA ARG A 109 1.18 2.20 -16.59
C ARG A 109 0.64 3.60 -16.85
N ARG A 110 -0.69 3.78 -16.85
CA ARG A 110 -1.33 5.09 -17.03
C ARG A 110 -1.58 5.83 -15.73
N ILE A 111 -1.33 5.20 -14.58
CA ILE A 111 -1.38 5.88 -13.29
C ILE A 111 -0.09 6.68 -13.14
N SER A 112 -0.23 7.93 -12.70
CA SER A 112 0.89 8.78 -12.34
C SER A 112 0.51 9.45 -11.04
N ASP A 113 0.83 8.79 -9.93
CA ASP A 113 0.63 9.33 -8.60
C ASP A 113 1.97 9.92 -8.10
N PRO A 114 2.15 11.26 -8.11
CA PRO A 114 3.39 11.87 -7.69
C PRO A 114 3.64 11.73 -6.18
N GLU A 115 2.58 11.55 -5.38
CA GLU A 115 2.68 11.41 -3.92
C GLU A 115 3.20 10.02 -3.53
N LEU A 116 2.93 9.04 -4.39
CA LEU A 116 3.41 7.67 -4.26
C LEU A 116 4.52 7.38 -5.27
N GLY A 117 5.22 8.37 -5.83
CA GLY A 117 6.42 8.12 -6.61
C GLY A 117 6.24 7.31 -7.91
N GLY A 118 5.05 7.33 -8.55
CA GLY A 118 4.88 6.90 -9.94
C GLY A 118 3.66 6.04 -10.25
N GLN A 119 3.88 4.91 -10.94
CA GLN A 119 2.86 4.08 -11.62
C GLN A 119 1.96 3.25 -10.69
N TYR A 120 1.81 3.67 -9.43
CA TYR A 120 0.96 2.99 -8.46
C TYR A 120 0.21 3.98 -7.58
N THR A 121 -0.93 3.55 -7.06
CA THR A 121 -1.80 4.37 -6.21
C THR A 121 -2.55 3.52 -5.20
N ILE A 122 -3.06 4.14 -4.12
CA ILE A 122 -3.94 3.49 -3.16
C ILE A 122 -5.33 4.12 -3.26
N LYS A 123 -6.33 3.30 -3.57
CA LYS A 123 -7.72 3.76 -3.77
C LYS A 123 -8.72 2.70 -3.34
N ARG A 124 -9.98 3.10 -3.12
CA ARG A 124 -11.07 2.13 -3.01
C ARG A 124 -11.43 1.59 -4.38
N TYR A 125 -11.32 0.28 -4.55
CA TYR A 125 -11.71 -0.42 -5.76
C TYR A 125 -13.23 -0.57 -5.80
N LYS A 126 -13.84 -0.17 -6.92
CA LYS A 126 -15.24 -0.43 -7.23
C LYS A 126 -15.36 -1.02 -8.63
N ASN A 127 -16.12 -2.10 -8.77
CA ASN A 127 -16.51 -2.66 -10.07
C ASN A 127 -18.00 -2.45 -10.27
N GLU A 128 -18.36 -1.69 -11.30
CA GLU A 128 -19.75 -1.48 -11.71
C GLU A 128 -20.02 -2.31 -12.97
N LYS A 129 -21.02 -3.19 -12.89
CA LYS A 129 -21.47 -4.00 -14.02
C LYS A 129 -22.76 -3.40 -14.57
N HIS A 130 -22.76 -3.13 -15.86
CA HIS A 130 -23.94 -2.72 -16.61
C HIS A 130 -24.57 -3.95 -17.27
N PHE A 131 -25.84 -4.18 -16.99
CA PHE A 131 -26.62 -5.27 -17.55
C PHE A 131 -27.54 -4.73 -18.65
N GLY A 132 -27.61 -5.43 -19.78
CA GLY A 132 -28.61 -5.25 -20.81
C GLY A 132 -29.54 -6.47 -20.89
N GLU A 133 -30.40 -6.49 -21.91
CA GLU A 133 -31.47 -7.50 -22.06
C GLU A 133 -30.95 -8.95 -22.08
N ASN A 134 -29.70 -9.18 -22.51
CA ASN A 134 -29.09 -10.51 -22.63
C ASN A 134 -27.94 -10.79 -21.64
N GLY A 135 -27.79 -10.01 -20.56
CA GLY A 135 -26.76 -10.22 -19.53
C GLY A 135 -25.83 -9.02 -19.32
N VAL A 136 -24.62 -9.24 -18.79
CA VAL A 136 -23.64 -8.16 -18.59
C VAL A 136 -23.18 -7.64 -19.95
N VAL A 137 -23.42 -6.35 -20.20
CA VAL A 137 -23.02 -5.66 -21.43
C VAL A 137 -21.65 -5.00 -21.27
N ASN A 138 -21.34 -4.50 -20.08
CA ASN A 138 -20.06 -3.84 -19.81
C ASN A 138 -19.70 -3.90 -18.31
N SER A 139 -18.42 -3.83 -17.99
CA SER A 139 -17.94 -3.55 -16.65
C SER A 139 -16.94 -2.41 -16.64
N VAL A 140 -17.01 -1.58 -15.61
CA VAL A 140 -16.09 -0.45 -15.42
C VAL A 140 -15.46 -0.58 -14.05
N ILE A 141 -14.13 -0.44 -14.00
CA ILE A 141 -13.42 -0.35 -12.73
C ILE A 141 -13.24 1.13 -12.40
N MET A 142 -13.54 1.46 -11.16
CA MET A 142 -13.33 2.79 -10.61
C MET A 142 -12.46 2.70 -9.37
N LEU A 143 -11.34 3.42 -9.39
CA LEU A 143 -10.44 3.58 -8.25
C LEU A 143 -10.76 4.92 -7.59
N LYS A 144 -11.55 4.86 -6.50
CA LYS A 144 -12.08 6.05 -5.83
C LYS A 144 -11.14 6.53 -4.73
N PRO A 145 -10.77 7.82 -4.72
CA PRO A 145 -10.13 8.42 -3.56
C PRO A 145 -11.13 8.57 -2.42
N GLU A 146 -10.60 8.60 -1.20
CA GLU A 146 -11.35 8.94 0.00
C GLU A 146 -10.61 10.07 0.71
N SER A 147 -10.56 11.22 0.05
CA SER A 147 -9.87 12.42 0.51
C SER A 147 -10.84 13.54 0.87
N THR A 148 -10.44 14.41 1.80
CA THR A 148 -11.03 15.74 2.01
C THR A 148 -10.58 16.75 0.95
N ASN A 149 -9.52 16.44 0.20
CA ASN A 149 -9.03 17.27 -0.90
C ASN A 149 -9.73 16.87 -2.21
N GLU A 150 -10.55 17.77 -2.75
CA GLU A 150 -11.38 17.54 -3.94
C GLU A 150 -10.56 17.40 -5.24
N LYS A 151 -9.26 17.74 -5.22
CA LYS A 151 -8.38 17.54 -6.39
C LYS A 151 -8.13 16.07 -6.71
N HIS A 152 -8.40 15.18 -5.77
CA HIS A 152 -8.32 13.74 -6.01
C HIS A 152 -9.57 13.27 -6.74
N GLU A 153 -9.39 12.91 -7.99
CA GLU A 153 -10.45 12.37 -8.83
C GLU A 153 -10.41 10.84 -8.87
N ALA A 154 -11.56 10.23 -9.19
CA ALA A 154 -11.63 8.80 -9.41
C ALA A 154 -10.95 8.45 -10.73
N VAL A 155 -10.11 7.41 -10.72
CA VAL A 155 -9.59 6.84 -11.97
C VAL A 155 -10.60 5.83 -12.49
N VAL A 156 -11.09 6.06 -13.71
CA VAL A 156 -12.05 5.20 -14.38
C VAL A 156 -11.33 4.42 -15.47
N LEU A 157 -11.41 3.09 -15.41
CA LEU A 157 -10.78 2.19 -16.36
C LEU A 157 -11.87 1.36 -17.06
N SER A 158 -11.78 1.27 -18.39
CA SER A 158 -12.57 0.31 -19.16
C SER A 158 -12.19 -1.13 -18.79
N THR A 159 -12.94 -2.10 -19.30
CA THR A 159 -12.58 -3.51 -19.09
C THR A 159 -11.20 -3.82 -19.68
N GLU A 160 -10.87 -3.27 -20.85
CA GLU A 160 -9.60 -3.48 -21.52
C GLU A 160 -8.43 -2.83 -20.77
N ASP A 161 -8.59 -1.58 -20.33
CA ASP A 161 -7.55 -0.89 -19.55
C ASP A 161 -7.34 -1.56 -18.17
N ALA A 162 -8.40 -2.16 -17.61
CA ALA A 162 -8.33 -2.91 -16.37
C ALA A 162 -7.54 -4.22 -16.48
N GLU A 163 -7.39 -4.81 -17.67
CA GLU A 163 -6.58 -6.02 -17.86
C GLU A 163 -5.09 -5.75 -17.67
N GLU A 164 -4.64 -4.53 -17.95
CA GLU A 164 -3.25 -4.10 -17.76
C GLU A 164 -2.96 -3.66 -16.33
N MET A 165 -4.00 -3.55 -15.49
CA MET A 165 -3.91 -3.09 -14.11
C MET A 165 -3.62 -4.27 -13.19
N MET A 166 -2.62 -4.10 -12.33
CA MET A 166 -2.33 -5.07 -11.28
C MET A 166 -2.79 -4.57 -9.92
N VAL A 167 -3.53 -5.41 -9.20
CA VAL A 167 -3.84 -5.19 -7.78
C VAL A 167 -2.79 -5.90 -6.95
N VAL A 168 -1.86 -5.12 -6.41
CA VAL A 168 -0.67 -5.61 -5.71
C VAL A 168 -1.02 -6.11 -4.31
N ALA A 169 -1.80 -5.31 -3.57
CA ALA A 169 -2.13 -5.60 -2.18
C ALA A 169 -3.47 -4.98 -1.77
N GLU A 170 -4.09 -5.54 -0.73
CA GLU A 170 -5.22 -4.93 -0.02
C GLU A 170 -4.74 -4.27 1.26
N PHE A 171 -5.25 -3.08 1.54
CA PHE A 171 -5.11 -2.41 2.83
C PHE A 171 -6.01 -3.07 3.87
N LEU A 172 -5.45 -3.40 5.03
CA LEU A 172 -6.19 -3.99 6.15
C LEU A 172 -6.49 -2.95 7.23
N THR A 173 -5.45 -2.29 7.75
CA THR A 173 -5.58 -1.32 8.83
C THR A 173 -4.37 -0.40 8.93
N VAL A 174 -4.55 0.75 9.57
CA VAL A 174 -3.46 1.54 10.14
C VAL A 174 -3.01 0.90 11.45
N VAL A 175 -1.71 0.97 11.76
CA VAL A 175 -1.11 0.45 13.01
C VAL A 175 -0.50 1.55 13.86
#